data_AF-A0AAN0IWN1-F1
#
_entry.id   AF-A0AAN0IWN1-F1
#
_cell.length_a   1.000
_cell.length_b   1.000
_cell.length_c   1.000
_cell.angle_alpha   90.00
_cell.angle_beta   90.00
_cell.angle_gamma   90.00
#
_symmetry.space_group_name_H-M   'P 1'
#
loop_
_entity.id
_entity.type
_entity.pdbx_description
1 polymer ?
#
loop_
_entity_poly.entity_id
_entity_poly.type
_entity_poly.pdbx_seq_one_letter_code
_entity_poly.pdbx_strand_id
1 'polypeptide(L)'
;MKLLNTFALIAALLCAVQGQYRGTVQLVRSGPFSSSYSAGIVQIYYFSSSSSTLRWGNICFDSSFGSTEASVICNQLGYNGASGYGRTGNTSSYGTDRTATILAGINCAESSYLTLEQCNVTTNISSSCTSDSEDVYVSCYTTRIWNNPYSGQIRLVGGTYSSYGRLEVYCNGQWGTVCDHSFGATDARVACRQLGYSDYSTYTGNLAGSSSQPIWLDNVICSSSSNCLAYCESCPATQYHNCRHSEDVALGCEFDSSYTSSSNTLSTCQYADSLSSVNIRGIIGGVIAGIVVCIAIIVAIPICICCCLGVGIGAAARGSSRTTNTLVTGAYP
;
A
#
# COMPACT_ATOMS: atom_id res chain seq x y z
N MET A 1 33.66 1.49 -33.91
CA MET A 1 33.34 2.55 -32.92
C MET A 1 31.95 3.16 -33.11
N LYS A 2 31.50 3.52 -34.33
CA LYS A 2 30.13 4.07 -34.54
C LYS A 2 28.98 3.09 -34.18
N LEU A 3 29.15 1.79 -34.48
CA LEU A 3 28.16 0.74 -34.18
C LEU A 3 27.99 0.44 -32.68
N LEU A 4 29.07 0.48 -31.88
CA LEU A 4 28.99 0.33 -30.41
C LEU A 4 28.23 1.50 -29.78
N ASN A 5 28.44 2.72 -30.30
CA ASN A 5 27.77 3.92 -29.80
C ASN A 5 26.27 3.93 -30.13
N THR A 6 25.86 3.43 -31.29
CA THR A 6 24.45 3.28 -31.64
C THR A 6 23.75 2.17 -30.83
N PHE A 7 24.42 1.05 -30.55
CA PHE A 7 23.86 0.02 -29.66
C PHE A 7 23.72 0.51 -28.23
N ALA A 8 24.71 1.25 -27.71
CA ALA A 8 24.62 1.89 -26.40
C ALA A 8 23.49 2.94 -26.33
N LEU A 9 23.28 3.72 -27.39
CA LEU A 9 22.17 4.67 -27.47
C LEU A 9 20.80 3.99 -27.53
N ILE A 10 20.65 2.92 -28.31
CA ILE A 10 19.39 2.17 -28.43
C ILE A 10 19.11 1.40 -27.13
N ALA A 11 20.13 0.81 -26.50
CA ALA A 11 20.00 0.18 -25.19
C ALA A 11 19.65 1.21 -24.10
N ALA A 12 20.27 2.39 -24.10
CA ALA A 12 19.91 3.47 -23.19
C ALA A 12 18.49 4.00 -23.44
N LEU A 13 18.02 4.06 -24.70
CA LEU A 13 16.65 4.42 -25.05
C LEU A 13 15.65 3.34 -24.58
N LEU A 14 15.96 2.05 -24.77
CA LEU A 14 15.13 0.93 -24.35
C LEU A 14 15.08 0.81 -22.81
N CYS A 15 16.20 1.01 -22.13
CA CYS A 15 16.26 1.09 -20.66
C CYS A 15 15.54 2.33 -20.11
N ALA A 16 15.50 3.43 -20.87
CA ALA A 16 14.74 4.62 -20.50
C ALA A 16 13.23 4.42 -20.62
N VAL A 17 12.74 3.54 -21.50
CA VAL A 17 11.30 3.30 -21.70
C VAL A 17 10.72 2.25 -20.73
N GLN A 18 11.54 1.32 -20.24
CA GLN A 18 11.07 0.32 -19.28
C GLN A 18 10.79 0.94 -17.90
N GLY A 19 9.55 0.78 -17.43
CA GLY A 19 9.13 1.27 -16.12
C GLY A 19 8.56 2.69 -16.08
N GLN A 20 8.45 3.37 -17.22
CA GLN A 20 7.79 4.69 -17.30
C GLN A 20 6.27 4.54 -17.37
N TYR A 21 5.66 4.32 -16.21
CA TYR A 21 4.22 4.16 -16.09
C TYR A 21 3.54 5.42 -15.56
N ARG A 22 2.26 5.61 -15.88
CA ARG A 22 1.50 6.78 -15.43
C ARG A 22 1.56 6.88 -13.91
N GLY A 23 1.92 8.06 -13.40
CA GLY A 23 2.07 8.30 -11.97
C GLY A 23 3.47 8.09 -11.42
N THR A 24 4.42 7.61 -12.23
CA THR A 24 5.82 7.48 -11.80
C THR A 24 6.41 8.83 -11.45
N VAL A 25 7.12 8.92 -10.32
CA VAL A 25 7.80 10.13 -9.85
C VAL A 25 9.31 9.93 -9.89
N GLN A 26 10.04 10.99 -10.25
CA GLN A 26 11.50 11.01 -10.25
C GLN A 26 12.05 12.33 -9.71
N LEU A 27 13.31 12.30 -9.29
CA LEU A 27 14.06 13.50 -8.89
C LEU A 27 15.12 13.83 -9.94
N VAL A 28 15.16 15.10 -10.32
CA VAL A 28 16.13 15.65 -11.28
C VAL A 28 17.02 16.68 -10.60
N ARG A 29 18.30 16.70 -10.99
CA ARG A 29 19.29 17.67 -10.54
C ARG A 29 20.15 18.11 -11.73
N SER A 30 20.11 19.39 -12.05
CA SER A 30 20.86 20.00 -13.16
C SER A 30 20.57 19.36 -14.52
N GLY A 31 19.36 18.83 -14.71
CA GLY A 31 18.91 18.16 -15.94
C GLY A 31 18.72 16.63 -15.79
N PRO A 32 19.74 15.84 -15.44
CA PRO A 32 19.59 14.39 -15.37
C PRO A 32 18.85 13.91 -14.12
N PHE A 33 18.08 12.83 -14.31
CA PHE A 33 17.50 12.02 -13.24
C PHE A 33 18.54 11.04 -12.67
N SER A 34 18.40 10.69 -11.39
CA SER A 34 19.02 9.51 -10.80
C SER A 34 18.12 8.89 -9.74
N SER A 35 18.02 7.56 -9.73
CA SER A 35 17.34 6.79 -8.68
C SER A 35 18.04 6.88 -7.31
N SER A 36 19.29 7.35 -7.29
CA SER A 36 20.08 7.57 -6.07
C SER A 36 19.80 8.93 -5.40
N TYR A 37 19.08 9.83 -6.04
CA TYR A 37 18.80 11.13 -5.46
C TYR A 37 17.78 10.99 -4.32
N SER A 38 18.08 11.69 -3.21
CA SER A 38 17.15 11.90 -2.10
C SER A 38 16.61 13.33 -2.06
N ALA A 39 17.09 14.21 -2.94
CA ALA A 39 16.63 15.58 -3.06
C ALA A 39 16.78 16.07 -4.50
N GLY A 40 15.83 16.88 -4.97
CA GLY A 40 15.82 17.40 -6.34
C GLY A 40 14.49 18.00 -6.74
N ILE A 41 14.45 18.51 -7.98
CA ILE A 41 13.21 18.96 -8.62
C ILE A 41 12.34 17.72 -8.88
N VAL A 42 11.04 17.82 -8.60
CA VAL A 42 10.13 16.70 -8.73
C VAL A 42 9.52 16.69 -10.12
N GLN A 43 9.67 15.55 -10.81
CA GLN A 43 9.00 15.26 -12.06
C GLN A 43 8.04 14.10 -11.90
N ILE A 44 6.91 14.16 -12.58
CA ILE A 44 5.93 13.08 -12.67
C ILE A 44 5.68 12.72 -14.14
N TYR A 45 5.52 11.43 -14.40
CA TYR A 45 5.10 10.92 -15.71
C TYR A 45 3.58 10.86 -15.76
N TYR A 46 2.94 11.83 -16.40
CA TYR A 46 1.49 12.00 -16.35
C TYR A 46 0.93 12.66 -17.61
N PHE A 47 -0.41 12.69 -17.72
CA PHE A 47 -1.09 13.44 -18.77
C PHE A 47 -1.05 14.94 -18.47
N SER A 48 -1.15 15.76 -19.53
CA SER A 48 -1.34 17.20 -19.41
C SER A 48 -2.78 17.56 -19.77
N SER A 49 -3.28 18.70 -19.29
CA SER A 49 -4.62 19.20 -19.65
C SER A 49 -4.81 19.38 -21.17
N SER A 50 -3.72 19.60 -21.91
CA SER A 50 -3.75 19.80 -23.36
C SER A 50 -3.43 18.54 -24.19
N SER A 51 -3.11 17.41 -23.55
CA SER A 51 -2.70 16.20 -24.25
C SER A 51 -2.93 14.93 -23.44
N SER A 52 -3.53 13.92 -24.10
CA SER A 52 -3.64 12.55 -23.60
C SER A 52 -2.37 11.72 -23.84
N THR A 53 -1.24 12.36 -24.20
CA THR A 53 0.06 11.66 -24.28
C THR A 53 0.79 11.81 -22.96
N LEU A 54 1.22 10.68 -22.39
CA LEU A 54 2.04 10.68 -21.18
C LEU A 54 3.40 11.31 -21.47
N ARG A 55 3.86 12.14 -20.54
CA ARG A 55 5.18 12.75 -20.58
C ARG A 55 5.67 13.08 -19.19
N TRP A 56 6.98 13.25 -19.07
CA TRP A 56 7.56 13.89 -17.89
C TRP A 56 7.15 15.36 -17.87
N GLY A 57 6.78 15.82 -16.67
CA GLY A 57 6.51 17.22 -16.39
C GLY A 57 6.70 17.56 -14.92
N ASN A 58 6.89 18.85 -14.68
CA ASN A 58 7.13 19.39 -13.35
C ASN A 58 5.82 19.60 -12.59
N ILE A 59 5.94 19.84 -11.29
CA ILE A 59 4.83 20.06 -10.38
C ILE A 59 4.87 21.52 -9.89
N CYS A 60 3.75 22.21 -9.97
CA CYS A 60 3.57 23.59 -9.51
C CYS A 60 3.68 23.68 -7.98
N PHE A 61 4.51 24.59 -7.48
CA PHE A 61 4.52 25.00 -6.08
C PHE A 61 3.46 26.09 -5.87
N ASP A 62 2.29 25.70 -5.38
CA ASP A 62 1.19 26.58 -4.99
C ASP A 62 0.91 26.53 -3.47
N SER A 63 -0.13 27.24 -3.02
CA SER A 63 -0.48 27.31 -1.60
C SER A 63 -0.98 26.00 -0.98
N SER A 64 -1.31 24.99 -1.79
CA SER A 64 -1.70 23.66 -1.31
C SER A 64 -0.50 22.74 -1.05
N PHE A 65 0.68 23.05 -1.60
CA PHE A 65 1.86 22.22 -1.45
C PHE A 65 2.58 22.47 -0.12
N GLY A 66 2.56 21.49 0.77
CA GLY A 66 3.18 21.55 2.09
C GLY A 66 4.11 20.36 2.41
N SER A 67 4.39 20.22 3.71
CA SER A 67 5.19 19.10 4.22
C SER A 67 4.51 17.74 4.06
N THR A 68 3.17 17.72 4.05
CA THR A 68 2.36 16.52 3.84
C THR A 68 2.60 15.96 2.44
N GLU A 69 2.40 16.77 1.41
CA GLU A 69 2.57 16.41 0.00
C GLU A 69 4.01 16.02 -0.31
N ALA A 70 4.98 16.78 0.23
CA ALA A 70 6.38 16.46 0.11
C ALA A 70 6.71 15.09 0.72
N SER A 71 6.11 14.75 1.87
CA SER A 71 6.29 13.45 2.50
C SER A 71 5.70 12.32 1.66
N VAL A 72 4.54 12.52 1.04
CA VAL A 72 3.94 11.54 0.12
C VAL A 72 4.83 11.30 -1.11
N ILE A 73 5.39 12.35 -1.71
CA ILE A 73 6.37 12.23 -2.79
C ILE A 73 7.59 11.41 -2.34
N CYS A 74 8.11 11.70 -1.16
CA CYS A 74 9.24 10.96 -0.59
C CYS A 74 8.89 9.49 -0.31
N ASN A 75 7.68 9.21 0.17
CA ASN A 75 7.18 7.84 0.35
C ASN A 75 7.12 7.09 -0.98
N GLN A 76 6.63 7.75 -2.03
CA GLN A 76 6.56 7.18 -3.38
C GLN A 76 7.94 6.87 -3.98
N LEU A 77 8.96 7.63 -3.58
CA LEU A 77 10.36 7.40 -3.91
C LEU A 77 11.04 6.36 -2.98
N GLY A 78 10.32 5.81 -2.00
CA GLY A 78 10.78 4.78 -1.07
C GLY A 78 11.43 5.29 0.23
N TYR A 79 11.39 6.60 0.49
CA TYR A 79 11.90 7.22 1.70
C TYR A 79 10.81 7.38 2.76
N ASN A 80 11.18 7.40 4.03
CA ASN A 80 10.21 7.56 5.12
C ASN A 80 9.91 9.05 5.40
N GLY A 81 9.34 9.74 4.41
CA GLY A 81 8.92 11.15 4.52
C GLY A 81 9.96 12.19 4.09
N ALA A 82 9.54 13.46 4.16
CA ALA A 82 10.33 14.61 3.75
C ALA A 82 11.01 15.32 4.93
N SER A 83 12.27 15.71 4.70
CA SER A 83 13.07 16.59 5.58
C SER A 83 13.01 18.07 5.18
N GLY A 84 12.62 18.34 3.93
CA GLY A 84 12.50 19.69 3.39
C GLY A 84 11.78 19.69 2.05
N TYR A 85 11.27 20.86 1.68
CA TYR A 85 10.56 21.08 0.43
C TYR A 85 10.54 22.57 0.11
N GLY A 86 10.22 22.91 -1.13
CA GLY A 86 10.04 24.30 -1.48
C GLY A 86 9.93 24.51 -2.98
N ARG A 87 10.06 25.78 -3.33
CA ARG A 87 10.05 26.27 -4.69
C ARG A 87 11.47 26.37 -5.26
N THR A 88 11.68 25.92 -6.49
CA THR A 88 12.99 25.95 -7.18
C THR A 88 13.59 27.35 -7.27
N GLY A 89 12.80 28.40 -7.47
CA GLY A 89 13.26 29.79 -7.49
C GLY A 89 13.99 30.24 -6.21
N ASN A 90 13.79 29.54 -5.09
CA ASN A 90 14.43 29.82 -3.82
C ASN A 90 15.76 29.06 -3.61
N THR A 91 16.21 28.26 -4.59
CA THR A 91 17.44 27.47 -4.48
C THR A 91 18.13 27.27 -5.83
N SER A 92 19.45 27.37 -5.86
CA SER A 92 20.26 27.00 -7.04
C SER A 92 20.79 25.57 -6.99
N SER A 93 20.51 24.83 -5.90
CA SER A 93 21.14 23.54 -5.58
C SER A 93 20.82 22.39 -6.55
N TYR A 94 19.74 22.56 -7.33
CA TYR A 94 19.21 21.54 -8.24
C TYR A 94 19.22 21.98 -9.70
N GLY A 95 19.82 23.15 -10.00
CA GLY A 95 19.85 23.73 -11.34
C GLY A 95 18.50 24.23 -11.83
N THR A 96 18.44 24.59 -13.12
CA THR A 96 17.20 24.98 -13.80
C THR A 96 16.76 23.82 -14.68
N ASP A 97 15.52 23.39 -14.49
CA ASP A 97 14.85 22.44 -15.37
C ASP A 97 13.83 23.20 -16.22
N ARG A 98 13.81 22.94 -17.53
CA ARG A 98 12.93 23.63 -18.50
C ARG A 98 11.71 22.80 -18.87
N THR A 99 11.50 21.69 -18.17
CA THR A 99 10.38 20.81 -18.39
C THR A 99 9.10 21.53 -17.97
N ALA A 100 8.08 21.51 -18.83
CA ALA A 100 6.82 22.17 -18.52
C ALA A 100 6.16 21.59 -17.26
N THR A 101 5.59 22.46 -16.44
CA THR A 101 4.71 22.09 -15.34
C THR A 101 3.42 21.47 -15.90
N ILE A 102 3.06 20.26 -15.45
CA ILE A 102 1.87 19.51 -15.93
C ILE A 102 0.91 19.10 -14.82
N LEU A 103 1.31 19.25 -13.57
CA LEU A 103 0.50 18.93 -12.40
C LEU A 103 0.56 20.07 -11.39
N ALA A 104 -0.56 20.34 -10.72
CA ALA A 104 -0.70 21.35 -9.69
C ALA A 104 -1.74 20.92 -8.65
N GLY A 105 -1.97 21.76 -7.63
CA GLY A 105 -3.04 21.60 -6.66
C GLY A 105 -2.95 20.30 -5.86
N ILE A 106 -1.73 19.82 -5.58
CA ILE A 106 -1.55 18.61 -4.80
C ILE A 106 -2.00 18.88 -3.37
N ASN A 107 -3.02 18.13 -2.94
CA ASN A 107 -3.58 18.23 -1.60
C ASN A 107 -3.82 16.82 -1.06
N CYS A 108 -2.97 16.40 -0.13
CA CYS A 108 -3.00 15.10 0.52
C CYS A 108 -3.64 15.23 1.91
N ALA A 109 -4.55 14.33 2.27
CA ALA A 109 -5.20 14.36 3.58
C ALA A 109 -4.27 13.94 4.73
N GLU A 110 -3.25 13.12 4.44
CA GLU A 110 -2.29 12.63 5.42
C GLU A 110 -0.92 12.34 4.78
N SER A 111 0.14 12.46 5.58
CA SER A 111 1.52 12.27 5.12
C SER A 111 1.93 10.80 5.00
N SER A 112 1.06 9.88 5.41
CA SER A 112 1.26 8.42 5.37
C SER A 112 0.82 7.79 4.05
N TYR A 113 0.27 8.56 3.11
CA TYR A 113 0.04 8.08 1.75
C TYR A 113 1.34 7.68 1.08
N LEU A 114 1.24 6.63 0.27
CA LEU A 114 2.34 6.00 -0.43
C LEU A 114 2.62 6.67 -1.78
N THR A 115 1.60 7.20 -2.46
CA THR A 115 1.75 7.85 -3.77
C THR A 115 0.87 9.07 -3.94
N LEU A 116 1.21 9.92 -4.92
CA LEU A 116 0.41 11.09 -5.29
C LEU A 116 -1.00 10.76 -5.81
N GLU A 117 -1.28 9.52 -6.22
CA GLU A 117 -2.63 9.10 -6.66
C GLU A 117 -3.67 9.15 -5.54
N GLN A 118 -3.20 9.08 -4.30
CA GLN A 118 -4.06 9.12 -3.12
C GLN A 118 -4.41 10.57 -2.71
N CYS A 119 -3.74 11.55 -3.33
CA CYS A 119 -3.99 12.96 -3.11
C CYS A 119 -4.94 13.51 -4.17
N ASN A 120 -5.61 14.61 -3.85
CA ASN A 120 -6.28 15.39 -4.88
C ASN A 120 -5.21 16.11 -5.71
N VAL A 121 -5.30 16.02 -7.04
CA VAL A 121 -4.36 16.66 -7.97
C VAL A 121 -5.12 17.24 -9.15
N THR A 122 -4.55 18.23 -9.83
CA THR A 122 -5.14 18.80 -11.05
C THR A 122 -4.11 19.00 -12.14
N THR A 123 -4.54 18.81 -13.39
CA THR A 123 -3.76 19.14 -14.59
C THR A 123 -4.05 20.55 -15.11
N ASN A 124 -4.93 21.30 -14.43
CA ASN A 124 -5.20 22.70 -14.74
C ASN A 124 -4.13 23.57 -14.08
N ILE A 125 -3.21 24.09 -14.89
CA ILE A 125 -2.05 24.82 -14.40
C ILE A 125 -2.36 26.32 -14.34
N SER A 126 -2.19 26.90 -13.15
CA SER A 126 -2.31 28.34 -12.94
C SER A 126 -1.28 29.11 -13.77
N SER A 127 -1.64 30.31 -14.22
CA SER A 127 -0.69 31.22 -14.91
C SER A 127 0.51 31.60 -14.03
N SER A 128 0.36 31.49 -12.70
CA SER A 128 1.43 31.68 -11.73
C SER A 128 2.51 30.59 -11.77
N CYS A 129 2.26 29.44 -12.39
CA CYS A 129 3.19 28.30 -12.47
C CYS A 129 3.68 28.06 -13.90
N THR A 130 4.01 29.16 -14.60
CA THR A 130 4.51 29.12 -15.98
C THR A 130 6.03 29.28 -16.08
N SER A 131 6.69 29.60 -14.96
CA SER A 131 8.14 29.72 -14.88
C SER A 131 8.74 28.52 -14.17
N ASP A 132 9.89 28.05 -14.66
CA ASP A 132 10.73 27.01 -14.04
C ASP A 132 11.09 27.32 -12.58
N SER A 133 11.03 28.59 -12.15
CA SER A 133 11.25 29.00 -10.77
C SER A 133 10.10 28.63 -9.83
N GLU A 134 8.97 28.17 -10.36
CA GLU A 134 7.74 27.87 -9.62
C GLU A 134 7.57 26.38 -9.37
N ASP A 135 8.51 25.56 -9.83
CA ASP A 135 8.45 24.12 -9.68
C ASP A 135 8.76 23.68 -8.24
N VAL A 136 8.21 22.54 -7.87
CA VAL A 136 8.45 21.89 -6.59
C VAL A 136 9.82 21.21 -6.59
N TYR A 137 10.56 21.40 -5.51
CA TYR A 137 11.60 20.49 -5.09
C TYR A 137 11.25 19.85 -3.74
N VAL A 138 11.81 18.67 -3.50
CA VAL A 138 11.77 18.00 -2.19
C VAL A 138 13.17 17.58 -1.74
N SER A 139 13.31 17.34 -0.44
CA SER A 139 14.46 16.72 0.20
C SER A 139 13.96 15.66 1.17
N CYS A 140 14.13 14.40 0.83
CA CYS A 140 13.70 13.26 1.62
C CYS A 140 14.69 12.92 2.73
N TYR A 141 14.20 12.31 3.81
CA TYR A 141 15.10 11.66 4.76
C TYR A 141 15.91 10.57 4.06
N THR A 142 17.12 10.30 4.53
CA THR A 142 17.95 9.20 4.01
C THR A 142 17.45 7.82 4.46
N THR A 143 16.56 7.78 5.46
CA THR A 143 15.95 6.55 5.94
C THR A 143 14.94 6.03 4.93
N ARG A 144 15.14 4.79 4.47
CA ARG A 144 14.20 4.10 3.58
C ARG A 144 13.06 3.45 4.38
N ILE A 145 11.89 3.33 3.75
CA ILE A 145 10.73 2.65 4.35
C ILE A 145 11.08 1.19 4.71
N TRP A 146 11.91 0.55 3.91
CA TRP A 146 12.35 -0.84 4.10
C TRP A 146 13.58 -1.01 5.01
N ASN A 147 14.03 0.03 5.72
CA ASN A 147 15.13 -0.11 6.70
C ASN A 147 14.67 -0.77 8.01
N ASN A 148 13.38 -0.72 8.33
CA ASN A 148 12.77 -1.44 9.46
C ASN A 148 11.51 -2.18 8.98
N PRO A 149 11.70 -3.28 8.23
CA PRO A 149 10.58 -3.92 7.56
C PRO A 149 9.74 -4.80 8.48
N TYR A 150 8.47 -4.97 8.14
CA TYR A 150 7.54 -5.88 8.80
C TYR A 150 7.24 -7.12 7.93
N SER A 151 6.78 -8.21 8.56
CA SER A 151 6.44 -9.45 7.83
C SER A 151 5.33 -9.22 6.80
N GLY A 152 5.54 -9.65 5.57
CA GLY A 152 4.62 -9.41 4.45
C GLY A 152 4.72 -8.02 3.82
N GLN A 153 5.68 -7.19 4.23
CA GLN A 153 5.98 -5.95 3.52
C GLN A 153 6.59 -6.26 2.15
N ILE A 154 6.24 -5.46 1.13
CA ILE A 154 6.76 -5.62 -0.21
C ILE A 154 7.54 -4.40 -0.70
N ARG A 155 8.39 -4.61 -1.71
CA ARG A 155 9.10 -3.56 -2.43
C ARG A 155 9.41 -3.98 -3.87
N LEU A 156 9.74 -3.01 -4.72
CA LEU A 156 10.24 -3.22 -6.07
C LEU A 156 11.74 -2.94 -6.13
N VAL A 157 12.52 -3.85 -6.72
CA VAL A 157 13.99 -3.76 -6.78
C VAL A 157 14.51 -3.97 -8.20
N GLY A 158 15.57 -3.24 -8.57
CA GLY A 158 16.30 -3.48 -9.81
C GLY A 158 15.70 -2.83 -11.07
N GLY A 159 14.56 -2.15 -10.96
CA GLY A 159 14.05 -1.30 -12.03
C GLY A 159 14.60 0.13 -11.97
N THR A 160 14.44 0.86 -13.08
CA THR A 160 14.88 2.25 -13.22
C THR A 160 14.09 3.20 -12.29
N TYR A 161 12.81 2.91 -12.08
CA TYR A 161 11.85 3.75 -11.36
C TYR A 161 11.23 3.00 -10.19
N SER A 162 10.76 3.71 -9.16
CA SER A 162 10.13 3.07 -7.99
C SER A 162 8.81 2.36 -8.29
N SER A 163 8.20 2.66 -9.44
CA SER A 163 7.00 2.01 -9.97
C SER A 163 7.29 0.71 -10.72
N TYR A 164 8.55 0.32 -10.92
CA TYR A 164 8.90 -0.89 -11.65
C TYR A 164 10.07 -1.64 -11.01
N GLY A 165 9.98 -2.96 -10.93
CA GLY A 165 11.10 -3.78 -10.49
C GLY A 165 10.70 -5.22 -10.18
N ARG A 166 11.66 -6.03 -9.77
CA ARG A 166 11.40 -7.33 -9.16
C ARG A 166 10.59 -7.14 -7.88
N LEU A 167 9.52 -7.91 -7.75
CA LEU A 167 8.70 -7.96 -6.55
C LEU A 167 9.42 -8.76 -5.47
N GLU A 168 9.71 -8.09 -4.35
CA GLU A 168 10.26 -8.73 -3.16
C GLU A 168 9.32 -8.58 -1.98
N VAL A 169 9.31 -9.60 -1.11
CA VAL A 169 8.55 -9.63 0.14
C VAL A 169 9.47 -9.93 1.30
N TYR A 170 9.21 -9.33 2.46
CA TYR A 170 9.95 -9.56 3.68
C TYR A 170 9.28 -10.66 4.51
N CYS A 171 9.95 -11.81 4.64
CA CYS A 171 9.48 -12.93 5.45
C CYS A 171 10.64 -13.46 6.31
N ASN A 172 10.34 -13.87 7.54
CA ASN A 172 11.30 -14.48 8.47
C ASN A 172 12.64 -13.73 8.61
N GLY A 173 12.59 -12.39 8.68
CA GLY A 173 13.79 -11.59 8.91
C GLY A 173 14.64 -11.31 7.66
N GLN A 174 14.19 -11.69 6.46
CA GLN A 174 14.94 -11.47 5.22
C GLN A 174 14.04 -11.17 4.01
N TRP A 175 14.55 -10.34 3.11
CA TRP A 175 13.91 -10.06 1.83
C TRP A 175 14.11 -11.24 0.87
N GLY A 176 13.03 -11.68 0.25
CA GLY A 176 13.03 -12.72 -0.78
C GLY A 176 12.13 -12.36 -1.95
N THR A 177 12.18 -13.17 -3.00
CA THR A 177 11.46 -12.95 -4.25
C THR A 177 10.11 -13.67 -4.25
N VAL A 178 9.28 -13.37 -5.24
CA VAL A 178 7.98 -14.01 -5.48
C VAL A 178 8.06 -14.73 -6.82
N CYS A 179 7.66 -16.00 -6.87
CA CYS A 179 7.61 -16.77 -8.11
C CYS A 179 6.38 -16.40 -8.95
N ASP A 180 6.50 -16.54 -10.27
CA ASP A 180 5.43 -16.29 -11.24
C ASP A 180 4.41 -17.43 -11.38
N HIS A 181 4.64 -18.58 -10.73
CA HIS A 181 3.67 -19.67 -10.69
C HIS A 181 2.32 -19.20 -10.14
N SER A 182 1.26 -19.36 -10.94
CA SER A 182 -0.10 -18.89 -10.63
C SER A 182 -0.25 -17.38 -10.40
N PHE A 183 0.83 -16.59 -10.43
CA PHE A 183 0.80 -15.15 -10.23
C PHE A 183 0.16 -14.46 -11.44
N GLY A 184 -1.03 -13.90 -11.24
CA GLY A 184 -1.84 -13.32 -12.29
C GLY A 184 -2.10 -11.82 -12.12
N ALA A 185 -2.98 -11.34 -12.99
CA ALA A 185 -3.44 -9.94 -13.01
C ALA A 185 -4.00 -9.45 -11.67
N THR A 186 -4.76 -10.30 -10.96
CA THR A 186 -5.35 -9.92 -9.67
C THR A 186 -4.27 -9.75 -8.61
N ASP A 187 -3.27 -10.62 -8.58
CA ASP A 187 -2.15 -10.58 -7.64
C ASP A 187 -1.27 -9.36 -7.90
N ALA A 188 -0.98 -9.09 -9.18
CA ALA A 188 -0.27 -7.90 -9.62
C ALA A 188 -0.98 -6.61 -9.16
N ARG A 189 -2.31 -6.54 -9.33
CA ARG A 189 -3.12 -5.40 -8.86
C ARG A 189 -3.07 -5.25 -7.35
N VAL A 190 -3.18 -6.35 -6.59
CA VAL A 190 -3.11 -6.30 -5.12
C VAL A 190 -1.73 -5.85 -4.65
N ALA A 191 -0.66 -6.31 -5.30
CA ALA A 191 0.71 -5.86 -5.03
C ALA A 191 0.88 -4.37 -5.33
N CYS A 192 0.41 -3.88 -6.48
CA CYS A 192 0.47 -2.46 -6.82
C CYS A 192 -0.37 -1.60 -5.88
N ARG A 193 -1.55 -2.08 -5.46
CA ARG A 193 -2.37 -1.42 -4.43
C ARG A 193 -1.67 -1.37 -3.08
N GLN A 194 -0.98 -2.43 -2.68
CA GLN A 194 -0.13 -2.44 -1.47
C GLN A 194 1.00 -1.41 -1.56
N LEU A 195 1.47 -1.07 -2.76
CA LEU A 195 2.45 0.00 -3.02
C LEU A 195 1.80 1.39 -3.25
N GLY A 196 0.48 1.50 -3.18
CA GLY A 196 -0.26 2.76 -3.29
C GLY A 196 -0.68 3.16 -4.70
N TYR A 197 -0.55 2.27 -5.69
CA TYR A 197 -1.03 2.46 -7.06
C TYR A 197 -2.40 1.80 -7.25
N SER A 198 -3.22 2.27 -8.19
CA SER A 198 -4.54 1.70 -8.47
C SER A 198 -4.49 0.40 -9.29
N ASP A 199 -3.53 0.28 -10.23
CA ASP A 199 -3.38 -0.92 -11.04
C ASP A 199 -1.92 -1.27 -11.38
N TYR A 200 -1.73 -2.43 -12.00
CA TYR A 200 -0.49 -2.85 -12.63
C TYR A 200 -0.52 -2.54 -14.13
N SER A 201 0.65 -2.25 -14.69
CA SER A 201 0.89 -2.13 -16.14
C SER A 201 1.53 -3.38 -16.73
N THR A 202 2.40 -4.05 -15.95
CA THR A 202 2.94 -5.36 -16.28
C THR A 202 3.22 -6.15 -15.01
N TYR A 203 3.15 -7.47 -15.09
CA TYR A 203 3.70 -8.41 -14.11
C TYR A 203 4.64 -9.43 -14.78
N THR A 204 5.00 -9.16 -16.03
CA THR A 204 5.92 -9.97 -16.81
C THR A 204 7.14 -9.13 -17.13
N GLY A 205 8.31 -9.57 -16.67
CA GLY A 205 9.58 -8.89 -16.88
C GLY A 205 10.73 -9.77 -16.43
N ASN A 206 11.94 -9.42 -16.83
CA ASN A 206 13.12 -10.26 -16.60
C ASN A 206 14.08 -9.54 -15.64
N LEU A 207 13.76 -9.60 -14.34
CA LEU A 207 14.56 -9.02 -13.27
C LEU A 207 14.84 -10.07 -12.20
N ALA A 208 15.59 -11.11 -12.55
CA ALA A 208 15.96 -12.18 -11.64
C ALA A 208 16.65 -11.67 -10.36
N GLY A 209 16.30 -12.27 -9.22
CA GLY A 209 17.00 -12.11 -7.96
C GLY A 209 18.40 -12.71 -7.98
N SER A 210 19.16 -12.44 -6.92
CA SER A 210 20.44 -13.11 -6.71
C SER A 210 20.20 -14.60 -6.46
N SER A 211 21.07 -15.48 -6.94
CA SER A 211 21.00 -16.93 -6.67
C SER A 211 21.03 -17.31 -5.19
N SER A 212 21.44 -16.39 -4.31
CA SER A 212 21.48 -16.57 -2.86
C SER A 212 20.25 -16.02 -2.13
N GLN A 213 19.36 -15.34 -2.84
CA GLN A 213 18.16 -14.73 -2.27
C GLN A 213 17.08 -15.81 -2.11
N PRO A 214 16.33 -15.86 -1.01
CA PRO A 214 15.24 -16.83 -0.89
C PRO A 214 14.10 -16.49 -1.86
N ILE A 215 13.37 -17.50 -2.33
CA ILE A 215 12.07 -17.33 -2.97
C ILE A 215 11.02 -17.63 -1.90
N TRP A 216 10.23 -16.62 -1.53
CA TRP A 216 9.34 -16.71 -0.37
C TRP A 216 7.92 -17.14 -0.71
N LEU A 217 7.37 -16.67 -1.82
CA LEU A 217 6.00 -16.96 -2.23
C LEU A 217 6.02 -17.66 -3.58
N ASP A 218 5.19 -18.68 -3.73
CA ASP A 218 5.15 -19.53 -4.93
C ASP A 218 3.77 -19.57 -5.57
N ASN A 219 2.69 -19.63 -4.79
CA ASN A 219 1.33 -19.81 -5.30
C ASN A 219 0.42 -18.69 -4.81
N VAL A 220 0.79 -17.45 -5.15
CA VAL A 220 0.05 -16.26 -4.76
C VAL A 220 -1.27 -16.24 -5.51
N ILE A 221 -2.38 -16.36 -4.78
CA ILE A 221 -3.74 -16.31 -5.35
C ILE A 221 -4.59 -15.36 -4.51
N CYS A 222 -4.80 -14.16 -5.01
CA CYS A 222 -5.53 -13.09 -4.36
C CYS A 222 -7.00 -13.02 -4.79
N SER A 223 -7.84 -12.48 -3.90
CA SER A 223 -9.12 -11.90 -4.29
C SER A 223 -8.95 -10.44 -4.70
N SER A 224 -9.86 -9.91 -5.53
CA SER A 224 -9.88 -8.48 -5.89
C SER A 224 -10.12 -7.52 -4.72
N SER A 225 -10.63 -8.05 -3.60
CA SER A 225 -10.83 -7.30 -2.35
C SER A 225 -9.60 -7.29 -1.44
N SER A 226 -8.56 -8.08 -1.75
CA SER A 226 -7.34 -8.13 -0.95
C SER A 226 -6.57 -6.82 -1.09
N ASN A 227 -6.06 -6.30 0.03
CA ASN A 227 -5.26 -5.07 0.06
C ASN A 227 -3.77 -5.32 0.26
N CYS A 228 -3.41 -6.53 0.70
CA CYS A 228 -2.04 -6.92 1.05
C CYS A 228 -1.79 -8.33 0.51
N LEU A 229 -0.63 -8.58 -0.09
CA LEU A 229 -0.23 -9.89 -0.59
C LEU A 229 -0.22 -10.97 0.50
N ALA A 230 0.11 -10.59 1.74
CA ALA A 230 0.11 -11.49 2.89
C ALA A 230 -1.27 -12.09 3.24
N TYR A 231 -2.37 -11.51 2.73
CA TYR A 231 -3.72 -12.09 2.84
C TYR A 231 -4.01 -13.16 1.77
N CYS A 232 -3.24 -13.15 0.68
CA CYS A 232 -3.35 -14.11 -0.41
C CYS A 232 -2.46 -15.33 -0.14
N GLU A 233 -1.23 -15.08 0.30
CA GLU A 233 -0.27 -16.11 0.72
C GLU A 233 0.55 -15.56 1.89
N SER A 234 0.48 -16.23 3.05
CA SER A 234 1.24 -15.83 4.25
C SER A 234 2.69 -16.27 4.16
N CYS A 235 3.57 -15.58 4.89
CA CYS A 235 4.99 -15.93 4.92
C CYS A 235 5.20 -17.38 5.42
N PRO A 236 5.81 -18.28 4.62
CA PRO A 236 6.04 -19.65 5.06
C PRO A 236 7.22 -19.69 6.05
N ALA A 237 7.24 -20.63 6.99
CA ALA A 237 8.34 -20.77 7.97
C ALA A 237 9.70 -21.12 7.33
N THR A 238 9.67 -21.81 6.19
CA THR A 238 10.83 -22.20 5.37
C THR A 238 10.48 -22.08 3.91
N GLN A 239 11.48 -21.93 3.03
CA GLN A 239 11.26 -21.91 1.58
C GLN A 239 10.57 -23.20 1.13
N TYR A 240 9.49 -23.06 0.35
CA TYR A 240 8.74 -24.16 -0.23
C TYR A 240 8.26 -23.74 -1.62
N HIS A 241 9.06 -24.05 -2.63
CA HIS A 241 8.82 -23.72 -4.04
C HIS A 241 9.64 -24.67 -4.92
N ASN A 242 9.29 -24.77 -6.19
CA ASN A 242 10.09 -25.43 -7.22
C ASN A 242 10.69 -24.46 -8.25
N CYS A 243 10.54 -23.15 -8.02
CA CYS A 243 11.01 -22.10 -8.91
C CYS A 243 12.51 -21.83 -8.86
N ARG A 244 13.00 -21.22 -9.93
CA ARG A 244 14.31 -20.60 -10.08
C ARG A 244 14.13 -19.08 -10.15
N HIS A 245 15.19 -18.31 -9.92
CA HIS A 245 15.12 -16.84 -10.04
C HIS A 245 14.80 -16.32 -11.45
N SER A 246 14.89 -17.15 -12.49
CA SER A 246 14.38 -16.79 -13.82
C SER A 246 12.84 -16.67 -13.87
N GLU A 247 12.16 -17.18 -12.85
CA GLU A 247 10.70 -17.18 -12.66
C GLU A 247 10.29 -16.14 -11.59
N ASP A 248 11.21 -15.26 -11.16
CA ASP A 248 10.88 -14.18 -10.23
C ASP A 248 9.98 -13.13 -10.92
N VAL A 249 8.90 -12.73 -10.24
CA VAL A 249 7.96 -11.71 -10.74
C VAL A 249 8.64 -10.35 -10.82
N ALA A 250 8.51 -9.70 -11.97
CA ALA A 250 8.79 -8.29 -12.15
C ALA A 250 7.49 -7.51 -12.39
N LEU A 251 7.23 -6.53 -11.54
CA LEU A 251 5.98 -5.79 -11.47
C LEU A 251 6.20 -4.33 -11.89
N GLY A 252 5.28 -3.80 -12.70
CA GLY A 252 5.15 -2.39 -13.03
C GLY A 252 3.80 -1.87 -12.59
N CYS A 253 3.76 -0.79 -11.83
CA CYS A 253 2.56 -0.21 -11.26
C CYS A 253 2.23 1.15 -11.88
N GLU A 254 0.94 1.43 -12.03
CA GLU A 254 0.47 2.64 -12.69
C GLU A 254 -0.81 3.21 -12.09
N PHE A 255 -1.08 4.47 -12.42
CA PHE A 255 -2.35 5.12 -12.10
C PHE A 255 -3.36 4.86 -13.23
N ASP A 256 -4.36 4.03 -12.99
CA ASP A 256 -5.47 3.79 -13.91
C ASP A 256 -6.79 4.31 -13.30
N SER A 257 -7.33 5.34 -13.94
CA SER A 257 -8.60 5.98 -13.56
C SER A 257 -9.83 5.07 -13.69
N SER A 258 -9.68 3.90 -14.33
CA SER A 258 -10.72 2.87 -14.42
C SER A 258 -10.87 2.10 -13.09
N TYR A 259 -9.88 2.19 -12.21
CA TYR A 259 -9.85 1.53 -10.90
C TYR A 259 -9.89 2.55 -9.76
N THR A 260 -10.33 2.09 -8.61
CA THR A 260 -10.34 2.91 -7.39
C THR A 260 -8.91 3.12 -6.91
N SER A 261 -8.56 4.38 -6.60
CA SER A 261 -7.28 4.71 -5.95
C SER A 261 -7.07 3.86 -4.70
N SER A 262 -5.81 3.50 -4.44
CA SER A 262 -5.47 2.74 -3.25
C SER A 262 -5.78 3.53 -1.98
N SER A 263 -6.38 2.87 -0.98
CA SER A 263 -6.54 3.40 0.37
C SER A 263 -5.42 2.95 1.32
N ASN A 264 -4.40 2.25 0.81
CA ASN A 264 -3.30 1.74 1.63
C ASN A 264 -2.32 2.85 2.01
N THR A 265 -1.87 2.83 3.25
CA THR A 265 -0.90 3.75 3.83
C THR A 265 0.33 2.97 4.27
N LEU A 266 1.35 3.68 4.77
CA LEU A 266 2.55 3.07 5.36
C LEU A 266 2.27 2.01 6.45
N SER A 267 1.09 1.99 7.06
CA SER A 267 0.74 1.06 8.14
C SER A 267 -0.32 0.02 7.78
N THR A 268 -1.01 0.12 6.64
CA THR A 268 -2.17 -0.73 6.34
C THR A 268 -1.87 -2.23 6.39
N CYS A 269 -0.70 -2.64 5.89
CA CYS A 269 -0.34 -4.06 5.81
C CYS A 269 0.58 -4.54 6.96
N GLN A 270 0.90 -3.70 7.96
CA GLN A 270 1.84 -4.04 9.04
C GLN A 270 1.46 -5.29 9.85
N TYR A 271 0.16 -5.58 9.92
CA TYR A 271 -0.38 -6.69 10.70
C TYR A 271 -1.01 -7.79 9.83
N ALA A 272 -0.89 -7.69 8.51
CA ALA A 272 -1.60 -8.58 7.58
C ALA A 272 -1.20 -10.06 7.78
N ASP A 273 0.08 -10.32 8.00
CA ASP A 273 0.64 -11.66 8.23
C ASP A 273 0.37 -12.19 9.66
N SER A 274 -0.02 -11.31 10.60
CA SER A 274 -0.38 -11.71 11.97
C SER A 274 -1.82 -12.20 12.08
N LEU A 275 -2.71 -11.73 11.20
CA LEU A 275 -4.14 -12.08 11.22
C LEU A 275 -4.40 -13.51 10.74
N SER A 276 -3.55 -14.06 9.87
CA SER A 276 -3.58 -15.49 9.51
C SER A 276 -3.08 -16.39 10.64
N SER A 277 -2.32 -15.85 11.61
CA SER A 277 -1.83 -16.56 12.80
C SER A 277 -2.74 -16.45 14.04
N VAL A 278 -3.87 -15.71 13.95
CA VAL A 278 -4.81 -15.64 15.06
C VAL A 278 -5.36 -17.03 15.32
N ASN A 279 -4.89 -17.64 16.40
CA ASN A 279 -5.52 -18.81 17.00
C ASN A 279 -6.96 -18.41 17.37
N ILE A 280 -7.90 -18.61 16.46
CA ILE A 280 -9.33 -18.41 16.68
C ILE A 280 -9.76 -19.16 17.97
N ARG A 281 -9.08 -20.26 18.30
CA ARG A 281 -9.22 -21.00 19.57
C ARG A 281 -8.93 -20.17 20.82
N GLY A 282 -7.96 -19.26 20.78
CA GLY A 282 -7.60 -18.36 21.89
C GLY A 282 -8.58 -17.22 22.07
N ILE A 283 -9.09 -16.64 20.98
CA ILE A 283 -10.16 -15.62 21.04
C ILE A 283 -11.47 -16.25 21.51
N ILE A 284 -11.87 -17.39 20.93
CA ILE A 284 -13.06 -18.14 21.38
C ILE A 284 -12.89 -18.57 22.85
N GLY A 285 -11.71 -19.06 23.24
CA GLY A 285 -11.41 -19.42 24.62
C GLY A 285 -11.48 -18.24 25.60
N GLY A 286 -10.95 -17.07 25.21
CA GLY A 286 -11.02 -15.85 26.01
C GLY A 286 -12.43 -15.28 26.15
N VAL A 287 -13.21 -15.30 25.07
CA VAL A 287 -14.61 -14.87 25.07
C VAL A 287 -15.48 -15.82 25.91
N ILE A 288 -15.29 -17.14 25.77
CA ILE A 288 -16.01 -18.14 26.59
C ILE A 288 -15.63 -17.99 28.06
N ALA A 289 -14.33 -17.86 28.39
CA ALA A 289 -13.88 -17.67 29.76
C ALA A 289 -14.45 -16.39 30.38
N GLY A 290 -14.47 -15.28 29.63
CA GLY A 290 -15.07 -14.02 30.06
C GLY A 290 -16.58 -14.14 30.33
N ILE A 291 -17.33 -14.83 29.46
CA ILE A 291 -18.76 -15.08 29.65
C ILE A 291 -19.00 -15.95 30.89
N VAL A 292 -18.22 -17.02 31.09
CA VAL A 292 -18.35 -17.91 32.26
C VAL A 292 -18.05 -17.17 33.56
N VAL A 293 -17.01 -16.34 33.60
CA VAL A 293 -16.66 -15.51 34.76
C VAL A 293 -17.76 -14.49 35.05
N CYS A 294 -18.29 -13.80 34.03
CA CYS A 294 -19.41 -12.88 34.19
C CYS A 294 -20.66 -13.58 34.74
N ILE A 295 -21.02 -14.76 34.23
CA ILE A 295 -22.15 -15.55 34.73
C ILE A 295 -21.91 -15.98 36.18
N ALA A 296 -20.70 -16.47 36.50
CA ALA A 296 -20.35 -16.86 37.87
C ALA A 296 -20.45 -15.69 38.84
N ILE A 297 -20.02 -14.49 38.44
CA ILE A 297 -20.13 -13.26 39.23
C ILE A 297 -21.60 -12.86 39.40
N ILE A 298 -22.40 -12.88 38.31
CA ILE A 298 -23.83 -12.54 38.34
C ILE A 298 -24.63 -13.53 39.20
N VAL A 299 -24.24 -14.80 39.29
CA VAL A 299 -24.94 -15.80 40.10
C VAL A 299 -24.42 -15.82 41.54
N ALA A 300 -23.11 -15.71 41.75
CA ALA A 300 -22.50 -15.81 43.08
C ALA A 300 -22.71 -14.53 43.92
N ILE A 301 -22.69 -13.35 43.31
CA ILE A 301 -22.86 -12.09 44.05
C ILE A 301 -24.25 -12.01 44.71
N PRO A 302 -25.38 -12.26 44.03
CA PRO A 302 -26.70 -12.26 44.66
C PRO A 302 -26.85 -13.35 45.72
N ILE A 303 -26.28 -14.54 45.50
CA ILE A 303 -26.33 -15.63 46.48
C ILE A 303 -25.55 -15.25 47.74
N CYS A 304 -24.34 -14.68 47.60
CA CYS A 304 -23.56 -14.18 48.73
C CYS A 304 -24.27 -13.04 49.45
N ILE A 305 -24.89 -12.10 48.74
CA ILE A 305 -25.66 -11.01 49.35
C ILE A 305 -26.87 -11.55 50.12
N CYS A 306 -27.60 -12.53 49.58
CA CYS A 306 -28.71 -13.21 50.27
C CYS A 306 -28.24 -13.97 51.52
N CYS A 307 -27.08 -14.64 51.47
CA CYS A 307 -26.50 -15.34 52.62
C CYS A 307 -25.97 -14.40 53.71
N CYS A 308 -25.41 -13.24 53.35
CA CYS A 308 -24.87 -12.27 54.31
C CYS A 308 -25.95 -11.40 54.97
N LEU A 309 -27.10 -11.19 54.32
CA LEU A 309 -28.21 -10.41 54.87
C LEU A 309 -29.26 -11.24 55.61
N GLY A 310 -29.10 -12.58 55.67
CA GLY A 310 -29.99 -13.46 56.42
C GLY A 310 -31.45 -13.47 55.92
N VAL A 311 -31.71 -13.07 54.67
CA VAL A 311 -33.07 -13.04 54.11
C VAL A 311 -33.37 -14.41 53.50
N GLY A 312 -34.09 -15.25 54.26
CA GLY A 312 -34.60 -16.52 53.76
C GLY A 312 -35.55 -16.30 52.58
N ILE A 313 -35.29 -16.98 51.46
CA ILE A 313 -36.17 -16.98 50.30
C ILE A 313 -37.43 -17.79 50.68
N GLY A 314 -38.48 -17.10 51.13
CA GLY A 314 -39.78 -17.71 51.38
C GLY A 314 -40.39 -18.21 50.08
N ALA A 315 -40.65 -19.52 50.00
CA ALA A 315 -41.37 -20.14 48.89
C ALA A 315 -42.80 -19.57 48.82
N ALA A 316 -43.09 -18.80 47.76
CA ALA A 316 -44.46 -18.37 47.47
C ALA A 316 -45.23 -19.53 46.81
N ALA A 317 -46.20 -20.07 47.56
CA ALA A 317 -47.09 -21.12 47.14
C ALA A 317 -48.04 -20.69 46.01
N ARG A 318 -48.29 -21.63 45.08
CA ARG A 318 -49.26 -21.58 43.98
C ARG A 318 -50.66 -21.17 44.46
N GLY A 319 -51.14 -20.00 44.03
CA GLY A 319 -52.54 -19.61 44.06
C GLY A 319 -53.21 -19.92 42.72
N SER A 320 -54.15 -20.85 42.73
CA SER A 320 -55.01 -21.24 41.61
C SER A 320 -55.91 -20.09 41.17
N SER A 321 -55.87 -19.71 39.89
CA SER A 321 -56.96 -18.95 39.26
C SER A 321 -57.45 -19.69 38.01
N ARG A 322 -58.70 -20.13 38.09
CA ARG A 322 -59.50 -20.75 37.02
C ARG A 322 -59.59 -19.79 35.83
N THR A 323 -59.19 -20.24 34.66
CA THR A 323 -59.65 -19.66 33.39
C THR A 323 -60.48 -20.72 32.67
N THR A 324 -61.76 -20.40 32.52
CA THR A 324 -62.77 -21.18 31.79
C THR A 324 -62.41 -21.21 30.31
N ASN A 325 -62.18 -22.41 29.76
CA ASN A 325 -62.09 -22.64 28.32
C ASN A 325 -63.49 -22.86 27.76
N THR A 326 -63.90 -22.00 26.84
CA THR A 326 -65.09 -22.18 25.99
C THR A 326 -64.74 -23.17 24.87
N LEU A 327 -65.48 -24.27 24.77
CA LEU A 327 -65.39 -25.24 23.69
C LEU A 327 -65.94 -24.67 22.38
N VAL A 328 -65.19 -24.82 21.29
CA VAL A 328 -65.74 -24.87 19.92
C VAL A 328 -65.33 -26.21 19.34
N THR A 329 -66.29 -27.12 19.23
CA THR A 329 -66.17 -28.41 18.54
C THR A 329 -66.58 -28.23 17.08
N GLY A 330 -65.65 -28.47 16.15
CA GLY A 330 -65.97 -28.79 14.77
C GLY A 330 -65.99 -30.32 14.59
N ALA A 331 -67.11 -30.85 14.12
CA ALA A 331 -67.26 -32.24 13.71
C ALA A 331 -67.52 -32.29 12.20
N TYR A 332 -66.69 -33.04 11.49
CA TYR A 332 -66.96 -33.58 10.15
C TYR A 332 -66.96 -35.10 10.28
N PRO A 333 -67.83 -35.78 9.54
CA PRO A 333 -67.45 -36.92 8.72
C PRO A 333 -67.21 -36.51 7.26
#